data_AF-A0A951FIJ2-F1
#
_entry.id   AF-A0A951FIJ2-F1
#
_cell.length_a   1.000
_cell.length_b   1.000
_cell.length_c   1.000
_cell.angle_alpha   90.00
_cell.angle_beta   90.00
_cell.angle_gamma   90.00
#
_symmetry.space_group_name_H-M   'P 1'
#
loop_
_entity.id
_entity.type
_entity.pdbx_description
1 polymer ?
#
loop_
_entity_poly.entity_id
_entity_poly.type
_entity_poly.pdbx_seq_one_letter_code
_entity_poly.pdbx_strand_id
1 'polypeptide(L)'
;MSIADEIEKLQALRDQGALSEDEFNQAKATLLARLADEQSVSYTSDLNKEAEHLRLQNELNQLDLDWEHERESYKVRGRNGRRYIPSVPISIIAMIAGIVFGVAWISLMVSKGEPGLPTFFGLLIIFVVVGRSLYDYNKARGYRQAQGRYQERRRQLASSQSSGSREW
;
A
#
# COMPACT_ATOMS: atom_id res chain seq x y z
N MET A 1 18.49 1.42 40.61
CA MET A 1 19.80 1.25 41.27
C MET A 1 20.74 0.69 40.21
N SER A 2 21.95 1.23 40.10
CA SER A 2 22.94 0.75 39.13
C SER A 2 23.55 -0.56 39.62
N ILE A 3 23.95 -1.42 38.68
CA ILE A 3 24.71 -2.65 38.96
C ILE A 3 26.01 -2.33 39.71
N ALA A 4 26.61 -1.19 39.40
CA ALA A 4 27.76 -0.68 40.12
C ALA A 4 27.42 -0.47 41.61
N ASP A 5 26.24 0.10 41.91
CA ASP A 5 25.77 0.34 43.27
C ASP A 5 25.54 -0.98 44.04
N GLU A 6 25.04 -2.02 43.36
CA GLU A 6 24.80 -3.33 43.98
C GLU A 6 26.10 -4.09 44.26
N ILE A 7 27.07 -4.03 43.35
CA ILE A 7 28.41 -4.61 43.56
C ILE A 7 29.15 -3.85 44.67
N GLU A 8 29.05 -2.51 44.68
CA GLU A 8 29.64 -1.67 45.72
C GLU A 8 29.03 -1.97 47.10
N LYS A 9 27.71 -2.19 47.16
CA LYS A 9 27.02 -2.58 48.39
C LYS A 9 27.43 -3.96 48.89
N LEU A 10 27.62 -4.94 48.00
CA LEU A 10 28.13 -6.26 48.36
C LEU A 10 29.58 -6.18 48.87
N GLN A 11 30.39 -5.32 48.27
CA GLN A 11 31.78 -5.11 48.66
C GLN A 11 31.88 -4.41 50.03
N ALA A 12 31.01 -3.43 50.30
CA ALA A 12 30.89 -2.79 51.61
C ALA A 12 30.48 -3.78 52.72
N LEU A 13 29.58 -4.73 52.43
CA LEU A 13 29.18 -5.77 53.39
C LEU A 13 30.31 -6.77 53.69
N ARG A 14 31.11 -7.12 52.69
CA ARG A 14 32.31 -7.94 52.87
C ARG A 14 33.35 -7.22 53.73
N ASP A 15 33.61 -5.95 53.45
CA ASP A 15 34.62 -5.15 54.18
C ASP A 15 34.26 -4.93 55.66
N GLN A 16 32.96 -5.03 56.00
CA GLN A 16 32.45 -5.03 57.38
C GLN A 16 32.51 -6.40 58.07
N GLY A 17 32.98 -7.45 57.38
CA GLY A 17 33.04 -8.82 57.90
C GLY A 17 31.68 -9.50 58.02
N ALA A 18 30.63 -8.93 57.42
CA ALA A 18 29.27 -9.46 57.47
C ALA A 18 29.01 -10.57 56.43
N LEU A 19 29.91 -10.73 55.46
CA LEU A 19 29.86 -11.76 54.42
C LEU A 19 31.23 -12.43 54.30
N SER A 20 31.23 -13.77 54.23
CA SER A 20 32.44 -14.52 53.89
C SER A 20 32.80 -14.38 52.40
N GLU A 21 34.06 -14.63 52.03
CA GLU A 21 34.54 -14.52 50.65
C GLU A 21 33.79 -15.47 49.70
N ASP A 22 33.42 -16.66 50.19
CA ASP A 22 32.66 -17.65 49.42
C ASP A 22 31.22 -17.19 49.13
N GLU A 23 30.55 -16.62 50.13
CA GLU A 23 29.20 -16.06 49.98
C GLU A 23 29.21 -14.84 49.05
N PHE A 24 30.25 -14.00 49.13
CA PHE A 24 30.41 -12.86 48.22
C PHE A 24 30.59 -13.31 46.77
N ASN A 25 31.46 -14.31 46.53
CA ASN A 25 31.68 -14.86 45.20
C ASN A 25 30.41 -15.49 44.63
N GLN A 26 29.63 -16.20 45.45
CA GLN A 26 28.36 -16.80 45.05
C GLN A 26 27.29 -15.74 44.73
N ALA A 27 27.19 -14.69 45.54
CA ALA A 27 26.26 -13.57 45.30
C ALA A 27 26.62 -12.81 44.02
N LYS A 28 27.92 -12.54 43.80
CA LYS A 28 28.43 -11.89 42.59
C LYS A 28 28.16 -12.73 41.34
N ALA A 29 28.41 -14.03 41.38
CA ALA A 29 28.14 -14.93 40.26
C ALA A 29 26.64 -14.98 39.91
N THR A 30 25.78 -14.99 40.92
CA THR A 30 24.31 -14.98 40.74
C THR A 30 23.83 -13.67 40.10
N LEU A 31 24.36 -12.53 40.53
CA LEU A 31 24.06 -11.23 39.93
C LEU A 31 24.48 -11.16 38.46
N LEU A 32 25.71 -11.59 38.15
CA LEU A 32 26.21 -11.60 36.77
C LEU A 32 25.37 -12.53 35.87
N ALA A 33 24.97 -13.70 36.37
CA ALA A 33 24.11 -14.61 35.62
C ALA A 33 22.72 -14.00 35.35
N ARG A 34 22.11 -13.37 36.37
CA ARG A 34 20.84 -12.66 36.22
C ARG A 34 20.91 -11.53 35.20
N LEU A 35 22.01 -10.79 35.18
CA LEU A 35 22.22 -9.69 34.24
C LEU A 35 22.41 -10.18 32.81
N ALA A 36 23.17 -11.26 32.62
CA ALA A 36 23.29 -11.88 31.31
C ALA A 36 21.92 -12.31 30.76
N ASP A 37 21.04 -12.84 31.63
CA ASP A 37 19.68 -13.22 31.28
C ASP A 37 18.80 -11.99 30.97
N GLU A 38 18.74 -11.00 31.87
CA GLU A 38 17.97 -9.76 31.68
C GLU A 38 18.41 -8.97 30.43
N GLN A 39 19.72 -8.86 30.18
CA GLN A 39 20.26 -8.17 29.02
C GLN A 39 19.96 -8.94 27.72
N SER A 40 19.96 -10.28 27.75
CA SER A 40 19.57 -11.10 26.60
C SER A 40 18.08 -10.98 26.26
N VAL A 41 17.22 -10.94 27.28
CA VAL A 41 15.76 -10.75 27.11
C VAL A 41 15.45 -9.35 26.58
N SER A 42 16.13 -8.31 27.08
CA SER A 42 15.97 -6.94 26.57
C SER A 42 16.41 -6.83 25.11
N TYR A 43 17.59 -7.37 24.77
CA TYR A 43 18.11 -7.31 23.40
C TYR A 43 17.24 -8.09 22.40
N THR A 44 16.79 -9.28 22.78
CA THR A 44 15.88 -10.08 21.93
C THR A 44 14.52 -9.40 21.74
N SER A 45 14.00 -8.73 22.77
CA SER A 45 12.78 -7.92 22.68
C SER A 45 12.94 -6.77 21.68
N ASP A 46 14.04 -6.01 21.76
CA ASP A 46 14.29 -4.88 20.86
C ASP A 46 14.51 -5.34 19.41
N LEU A 47 15.25 -6.44 19.20
CA LEU A 47 15.41 -7.04 17.88
C LEU A 47 14.10 -7.52 17.28
N ASN A 48 13.21 -8.12 18.08
CA ASN A 48 11.91 -8.56 17.60
C ASN A 48 11.05 -7.36 17.18
N LYS A 49 11.06 -6.27 17.93
CA LYS A 49 10.36 -5.03 17.55
C LYS A 49 10.91 -4.44 16.25
N GLU A 50 12.23 -4.42 16.09
CA GLU A 50 12.85 -3.92 14.87
C GLU A 50 12.52 -4.80 13.67
N ALA A 51 12.52 -6.13 13.85
CA ALA A 51 12.10 -7.08 12.83
C ALA A 51 10.62 -6.91 12.43
N GLU A 52 9.72 -6.69 13.38
CA GLU A 52 8.30 -6.40 13.12
C GLU A 52 8.12 -5.08 12.35
N HIS A 53 8.86 -4.04 12.74
CA HIS A 53 8.82 -2.76 12.05
C HIS A 53 9.32 -2.87 10.61
N LEU A 54 10.43 -3.57 10.37
CA LEU A 54 10.95 -3.84 9.04
C LEU A 54 9.98 -4.67 8.20
N ARG A 55 9.30 -5.65 8.80
CA ARG A 55 8.29 -6.46 8.12
C ARG A 55 7.11 -5.61 7.65
N LEU A 56 6.57 -4.76 8.53
CA LEU A 56 5.49 -3.83 8.18
C LEU A 56 5.88 -2.88 7.04
N GLN A 57 7.10 -2.34 7.08
CA GLN A 57 7.60 -1.49 5.99
C GLN A 57 7.73 -2.25 4.67
N ASN A 58 8.20 -3.50 4.70
CA ASN A 58 8.30 -4.33 3.51
C ASN A 58 6.91 -4.65 2.93
N GLU A 59 5.94 -5.00 3.78
CA GLU A 59 4.55 -5.26 3.36
C GLU A 59 3.90 -4.02 2.73
N LEU A 60 4.12 -2.82 3.30
CA LEU A 60 3.66 -1.57 2.70
C LEU A 60 4.31 -1.29 1.35
N ASN A 61 5.62 -1.49 1.23
CA ASN A 61 6.35 -1.26 -0.02
C ASN A 61 5.89 -2.24 -1.12
N GLN A 62 5.68 -3.52 -0.78
CA GLN A 62 5.12 -4.50 -1.71
C GLN A 62 3.71 -4.10 -2.16
N LEU A 63 2.85 -3.68 -1.23
CA LEU A 63 1.51 -3.20 -1.56
C LEU A 63 1.54 -2.00 -2.52
N ASP A 64 2.46 -1.07 -2.33
CA ASP A 64 2.61 0.11 -3.19
C ASP A 64 3.13 -0.27 -4.59
N LEU A 65 4.07 -1.21 -4.68
CA LEU A 65 4.57 -1.75 -5.95
C LEU A 65 3.48 -2.50 -6.73
N ASP A 66 2.74 -3.38 -6.05
CA ASP A 66 1.62 -4.11 -6.64
C ASP A 66 0.55 -3.15 -7.16
N TRP A 67 0.23 -2.11 -6.37
CA TRP A 67 -0.69 -1.07 -6.79
C TRP A 67 -0.17 -0.30 -8.01
N GLU A 68 1.11 0.01 -8.09
CA GLU A 68 1.68 0.68 -9.26
C GLU A 68 1.53 -0.19 -10.53
N HIS A 69 1.82 -1.49 -10.42
CA HIS A 69 1.64 -2.45 -11.51
C HIS A 69 0.17 -2.59 -11.92
N GLU A 70 -0.75 -2.72 -10.95
CA GLU A 70 -2.19 -2.82 -11.21
C GLU A 70 -2.69 -1.51 -11.85
N ARG A 71 -2.26 -0.35 -11.34
CA ARG A 71 -2.58 0.98 -11.88
C ARG A 71 -2.12 1.16 -13.31
N GLU A 72 -0.93 0.68 -13.66
CA GLU A 72 -0.42 0.72 -15.04
C GLU A 72 -1.31 -0.07 -16.02
N SER A 73 -1.90 -1.19 -15.58
CA SER A 73 -2.84 -1.96 -16.40
C SER A 73 -4.11 -1.16 -16.75
N TYR A 74 -4.52 -0.26 -15.87
CA TYR A 74 -5.68 0.62 -16.05
C TYR A 74 -5.40 1.86 -16.90
N LYS A 75 -4.14 2.26 -17.08
CA LYS A 75 -3.79 3.39 -17.94
C LYS A 75 -4.06 3.05 -19.41
N VAL A 76 -4.48 4.05 -20.18
CA VAL A 76 -4.65 3.95 -21.63
C VAL A 76 -3.51 4.72 -22.29
N ARG A 77 -2.91 4.12 -23.33
CA ARG A 77 -1.86 4.76 -24.12
C ARG A 77 -2.51 5.70 -25.11
N GLY A 78 -2.31 7.01 -24.92
CA GLY A 78 -2.71 8.01 -25.89
C GLY A 78 -1.83 7.99 -27.14
N ARG A 79 -2.31 8.62 -28.21
CA ARG A 79 -1.58 8.74 -29.50
C ARG A 79 -0.21 9.41 -29.33
N ASN A 80 -0.06 10.31 -28.35
CA ASN A 80 1.17 11.07 -28.11
C ASN A 80 2.13 10.36 -27.13
N GLY A 81 1.96 9.04 -26.91
CA GLY A 81 2.77 8.26 -25.96
C GLY A 81 2.44 8.51 -24.47
N ARG A 82 1.69 9.58 -24.15
CA ARG A 82 1.22 9.88 -22.80
C ARG A 82 0.26 8.80 -22.31
N ARG A 83 0.48 8.31 -21.09
CA ARG A 83 -0.42 7.40 -20.39
C ARG A 83 -1.34 8.22 -19.50
N TYR A 84 -2.65 8.04 -19.64
CA TYR A 84 -3.63 8.72 -18.80
C TYR A 84 -4.64 7.71 -18.27
N ILE A 85 -5.27 8.04 -17.15
CA ILE A 85 -6.40 7.28 -16.62
C ILE A 85 -7.65 7.82 -17.32
N PRO A 86 -8.43 6.98 -18.01
CA PRO A 86 -9.62 7.44 -18.73
C PRO A 86 -10.60 8.09 -17.75
N SER A 87 -10.98 9.35 -18.04
CA SER A 87 -11.95 10.07 -17.22
C SER A 87 -13.36 9.81 -17.77
N VAL A 88 -14.24 9.32 -16.89
CA VAL A 88 -15.63 9.00 -17.23
C VAL A 88 -16.40 10.17 -17.86
N PRO A 89 -16.27 11.43 -17.41
CA PRO A 89 -17.03 12.55 -17.99
C PRO A 89 -16.68 12.81 -19.46
N ILE A 90 -15.39 12.71 -19.82
CA ILE A 90 -14.93 12.98 -21.18
C ILE A 90 -15.43 11.88 -22.13
N SER A 91 -15.40 10.62 -21.70
CA SER A 91 -15.92 9.50 -22.51
C SER A 91 -17.42 9.65 -22.78
N ILE A 92 -18.22 10.09 -21.81
CA ILE A 92 -19.66 10.29 -21.99
C ILE A 92 -19.94 11.42 -23.00
N ILE A 93 -19.22 12.55 -22.89
CA ILE A 93 -19.38 13.67 -23.82
C ILE A 93 -19.01 13.24 -25.25
N ALA A 94 -17.88 12.54 -25.41
CA ALA A 94 -17.47 12.02 -26.70
C ALA A 94 -18.47 11.01 -27.28
N MET A 95 -19.09 10.19 -26.42
CA MET A 95 -20.12 9.24 -26.80
C MET A 95 -21.36 9.96 -27.34
N ILE A 96 -21.88 10.93 -26.61
CA ILE A 96 -23.06 11.72 -27.02
C ILE A 96 -22.78 12.46 -28.32
N ALA A 97 -21.64 13.14 -28.41
CA ALA A 97 -21.25 13.87 -29.62
C ALA A 97 -21.11 12.94 -30.84
N GLY A 98 -20.51 11.76 -30.66
CA GLY A 98 -20.37 10.78 -31.73
C GLY A 98 -21.70 10.20 -32.20
N ILE A 99 -22.65 9.96 -31.29
CA ILE A 99 -24.01 9.52 -31.64
C ILE A 99 -24.74 10.61 -32.43
N VAL A 100 -24.73 11.85 -31.95
CA VAL A 100 -25.36 12.99 -32.64
C VAL A 100 -24.78 13.18 -34.03
N PHE A 101 -23.45 13.11 -34.15
CA PHE A 101 -22.76 13.19 -35.44
C PHE A 101 -23.15 12.05 -36.38
N GLY A 102 -23.15 10.80 -35.89
CA GLY A 102 -23.51 9.64 -36.69
C GLY A 102 -24.96 9.69 -37.20
N VAL A 103 -25.89 10.13 -36.36
CA VAL A 103 -27.30 10.34 -36.74
C VAL A 103 -27.43 11.46 -37.78
N ALA A 104 -26.78 12.61 -37.54
CA ALA A 104 -26.80 13.73 -38.49
C ALA A 104 -26.23 13.33 -39.86
N TRP A 105 -25.15 12.54 -39.88
CA TRP A 105 -24.54 12.01 -41.09
C TRP A 105 -25.49 11.09 -41.87
N ILE A 106 -26.13 10.14 -41.18
CA ILE A 106 -27.12 9.24 -41.79
C ILE A 106 -28.27 10.04 -42.41
N SER A 107 -28.83 11.00 -41.67
CA SER A 107 -29.92 11.86 -42.16
C SER A 107 -29.53 12.64 -43.41
N LEU A 108 -28.32 13.19 -43.45
CA LEU A 108 -27.81 13.92 -44.61
C LEU A 108 -27.66 13.01 -45.84
N MET A 109 -27.15 11.80 -45.68
CA MET A 109 -27.00 10.85 -46.79
C MET A 109 -28.36 10.36 -47.32
N VAL A 110 -29.31 10.09 -46.42
CA VAL A 110 -30.68 9.71 -46.82
C VAL A 110 -31.36 10.85 -47.57
N SER A 111 -31.22 12.11 -47.13
CA SER A 111 -31.81 13.27 -47.83
C SER A 111 -31.26 13.51 -49.24
N LYS A 112 -30.04 13.05 -49.52
CA LYS A 112 -29.41 13.16 -50.84
C LYS A 112 -29.82 12.03 -51.80
N GLY A 113 -30.62 11.07 -51.35
CA GLY A 113 -31.02 9.94 -52.19
C GLY A 113 -29.87 8.97 -52.47
N GLU A 114 -28.82 8.98 -51.66
CA GLU A 114 -27.67 8.06 -51.75
C GLU A 114 -27.65 7.06 -50.56
N PRO A 115 -28.72 6.26 -50.35
CA PRO A 115 -28.66 5.19 -49.37
C PRO A 115 -27.70 4.11 -49.87
N GLY A 116 -26.54 4.00 -49.24
CA GLY A 116 -25.50 3.07 -49.66
C GLY A 116 -24.34 3.00 -48.67
N LEU A 117 -23.14 2.67 -49.17
CA LEU A 117 -21.88 2.64 -48.42
C LEU A 117 -21.69 3.84 -47.45
N PRO A 118 -22.00 5.10 -47.84
CA PRO A 118 -21.85 6.26 -46.95
C PRO A 118 -22.75 6.23 -45.70
N THR A 119 -23.93 5.60 -45.76
CA THR A 119 -24.84 5.45 -44.61
C THR A 119 -24.27 4.47 -43.59
N PHE A 120 -23.65 3.38 -44.05
CA PHE A 120 -22.98 2.41 -43.18
C PHE A 120 -21.81 3.03 -42.41
N PHE A 121 -21.13 4.04 -42.95
CA PHE A 121 -20.11 4.79 -42.23
C PHE A 121 -20.66 5.48 -40.97
N GLY A 122 -21.85 6.09 -41.05
CA GLY A 122 -22.49 6.71 -39.88
C GLY A 122 -22.80 5.68 -38.80
N LEU A 123 -23.33 4.51 -39.19
CA LEU A 123 -23.57 3.39 -38.26
C LEU A 123 -22.27 2.87 -37.66
N LEU A 124 -21.22 2.69 -38.47
CA LEU A 124 -19.91 2.23 -38.00
C LEU A 124 -19.32 3.19 -36.96
N ILE A 125 -19.41 4.50 -37.18
CA ILE A 125 -18.96 5.52 -36.22
C ILE A 125 -19.70 5.35 -34.89
N ILE A 126 -21.03 5.19 -34.92
CA ILE A 126 -21.83 4.97 -33.71
C ILE A 126 -21.35 3.72 -32.98
N PHE A 127 -21.20 2.58 -33.68
CA PHE A 127 -20.72 1.34 -33.07
C PHE A 127 -19.33 1.47 -32.46
N VAL A 128 -18.40 2.11 -33.14
CA VAL A 128 -17.02 2.33 -32.65
C VAL A 128 -17.02 3.22 -31.42
N VAL A 129 -17.78 4.32 -31.43
CA VAL A 129 -17.86 5.26 -30.31
C VAL A 129 -18.49 4.61 -29.09
N VAL A 130 -19.60 3.88 -29.26
CA VAL A 130 -20.27 3.18 -28.16
C VAL A 130 -19.38 2.07 -27.60
N GLY A 131 -18.80 1.23 -28.47
CA GLY A 131 -17.92 0.14 -28.06
C GLY A 131 -16.70 0.64 -27.28
N ARG A 132 -16.06 1.70 -27.76
CA ARG A 132 -14.94 2.34 -27.06
C ARG A 132 -15.36 2.94 -25.71
N SER A 133 -16.51 3.62 -25.66
CA SER A 133 -17.02 4.22 -24.43
C SER A 133 -17.32 3.16 -23.36
N LEU A 134 -17.89 2.01 -23.74
CA LEU A 134 -18.12 0.89 -22.84
C LEU A 134 -16.82 0.28 -22.32
N TYR A 135 -15.82 0.11 -23.19
CA TYR A 135 -14.49 -0.35 -22.78
C TYR A 135 -13.84 0.60 -21.76
N ASP A 136 -13.83 1.91 -22.04
CA ASP A 136 -13.26 2.92 -21.15
C ASP A 136 -14.02 2.98 -19.80
N TYR A 137 -15.35 2.85 -19.82
CA TYR A 137 -16.18 2.80 -18.62
C TYR A 137 -15.84 1.60 -17.73
N ASN A 138 -15.74 0.41 -18.31
CA ASN A 138 -15.38 -0.80 -17.57
C ASN A 138 -13.97 -0.68 -16.96
N LYS A 139 -13.03 -0.12 -17.71
CA LYS A 139 -11.65 0.11 -17.24
C LYS A 139 -11.61 1.13 -16.10
N ALA A 140 -12.35 2.23 -16.20
CA ALA A 140 -12.45 3.24 -15.14
C ALA A 140 -13.17 2.72 -13.89
N ARG A 141 -14.18 1.86 -14.05
CA ARG A 141 -14.85 1.19 -12.92
C ARG A 141 -13.89 0.22 -12.21
N GLY A 142 -13.17 -0.61 -12.97
CA GLY A 142 -12.15 -1.51 -12.44
C GLY A 142 -11.07 -0.77 -11.66
N TYR A 143 -10.57 0.33 -12.22
CA TYR A 143 -9.60 1.20 -11.54
C TYR A 143 -10.12 1.72 -10.19
N ARG A 144 -11.35 2.24 -10.14
CA ARG A 144 -11.94 2.76 -8.89
C ARG A 144 -12.11 1.66 -7.83
N GLN A 145 -12.54 0.48 -8.25
CA GLN A 145 -12.68 -0.65 -7.34
C GLN A 145 -11.31 -1.11 -6.81
N ALA A 146 -10.31 -1.25 -7.68
CA ALA A 146 -8.96 -1.60 -7.30
C ALA A 146 -8.34 -0.57 -6.35
N GLN A 147 -8.53 0.72 -6.65
CA GLN A 147 -8.09 1.82 -5.79
C GLN A 147 -8.72 1.76 -4.40
N GLY A 148 -10.02 1.43 -4.32
CA GLY A 148 -10.72 1.22 -3.05
C GLY A 148 -10.06 0.12 -2.22
N ARG A 149 -9.83 -1.06 -2.82
CA ARG A 149 -9.16 -2.19 -2.14
C ARG A 149 -7.76 -1.84 -1.67
N TYR A 150 -6.97 -1.14 -2.49
CA TYR A 150 -5.64 -0.67 -2.11
C TYR A 150 -5.71 0.28 -0.90
N GLN A 151 -6.61 1.27 -0.93
CA GLN A 151 -6.79 2.20 0.18
C GLN A 151 -7.23 1.51 1.47
N GLU A 152 -8.13 0.52 1.37
CA GLU A 152 -8.56 -0.28 2.52
C GLU A 152 -7.40 -1.07 3.13
N ARG A 153 -6.61 -1.79 2.32
CA ARG A 153 -5.43 -2.52 2.78
C ARG A 153 -4.39 -1.61 3.41
N ARG A 154 -4.12 -0.46 2.80
CA ARG A 154 -3.17 0.52 3.33
C ARG A 154 -3.61 1.09 4.68
N ARG A 155 -4.91 1.33 4.85
CA ARG A 155 -5.48 1.75 6.16
C ARG A 155 -5.36 0.65 7.20
N GLN A 156 -5.59 -0.60 6.83
CA GLN A 156 -5.43 -1.74 7.74
C GLN A 156 -3.98 -1.84 8.24
N LEU A 157 -3.00 -1.81 7.34
CA LEU A 157 -1.58 -1.83 7.69
C LEU A 157 -1.16 -0.62 8.54
N ALA A 158 -1.64 0.58 8.20
CA ALA A 158 -1.37 1.78 8.98
C ALA A 158 -1.99 1.71 10.39
N SER A 159 -3.18 1.11 10.52
CA SER A 159 -3.83 0.94 11.82
C SER A 159 -3.07 -0.07 12.71
N SER A 160 -2.57 -1.17 12.12
CA SER A 160 -1.73 -2.16 12.81
C SER A 160 -0.44 -1.52 13.35
N GLN A 161 0.19 -0.64 12.56
CA GLN A 161 1.36 0.11 13.00
C GLN A 161 1.06 1.03 14.20
N SER A 162 -0.09 1.71 14.19
CA SER A 162 -0.49 2.62 15.27
C SER A 162 -0.90 1.93 16.57
N SER A 163 -1.38 0.68 16.49
CA SER A 163 -1.69 -0.12 17.68
C SER A 163 -0.40 -0.62 18.35
N GLY A 164 0.57 -1.08 17.56
CA GLY A 164 1.87 -1.51 18.08
C GLY A 164 2.67 -0.40 18.76
N SER A 165 2.45 0.86 18.39
CA SER A 165 3.12 2.01 19.01
C SER A 165 2.46 2.52 20.30
N ARG A 166 1.23 2.10 20.64
CA ARG A 166 0.51 2.59 21.84
C ARG A 166 0.67 1.73 23.08
N GLU A 167 1.21 0.52 22.94
CA GLU A 167 1.46 -0.38 24.09
C GLU A 167 2.80 -0.10 24.80
N TRP A 168 3.40 1.08 24.57
CA TRP A 168 4.69 1.50 25.16
C TRP A 168 4.58 2.86 25.84
#